data_AF-A0A2A5AL31-F1
#
_entry.id   AF-A0A2A5AL31-F1
#
_cell.length_a   1.000
_cell.length_b   1.000
_cell.length_c   1.000
_cell.angle_alpha   90.00
_cell.angle_beta   90.00
_cell.angle_gamma   90.00
#
_symmetry.space_group_name_H-M   'P 1'
#
loop_
_entity.id
_entity.type
_entity.pdbx_description
1 polymer ?
#
loop_
_entity_poly.entity_id
_entity_poly.type
_entity_poly.pdbx_seq_one_letter_code
_entity_poly.pdbx_strand_id
1 'polypeptide(L)'
;MIINGTDDTLVPYNGGEVQFFFRKLGKIKSVNDSYNKFFESNLCKQTVETTINKVDIFNAQSCKNKSEVILYKVNGGGHTWPGSKQLLPKFIVGKTNYDIDATQLIKKFFVKHLMD
;
A
#
# COMPACT_ATOMS: atom_id res chain seq x y z
N MET A 1 3.11 7.20 3.06
CA MET A 1 3.04 6.32 1.87
C MET A 1 2.56 4.93 2.27
N ILE A 2 1.72 4.30 1.46
CA ILE A 2 1.14 2.96 1.67
C ILE A 2 1.27 2.18 0.37
N ILE A 3 1.65 0.89 0.41
CA ILE A 3 1.73 0.00 -0.75
C ILE A 3 1.15 -1.35 -0.34
N ASN A 4 0.05 -1.80 -0.96
CA ASN A 4 -0.59 -3.05 -0.60
C ASN A 4 -1.17 -3.77 -1.83
N GLY A 5 -1.03 -5.09 -1.84
CA GLY A 5 -1.62 -5.98 -2.84
C GLY A 5 -3.08 -6.31 -2.53
N THR A 6 -3.95 -6.33 -3.55
CA THR A 6 -5.37 -6.68 -3.37
C THR A 6 -5.59 -8.17 -3.10
N ASP A 7 -4.66 -9.01 -3.53
CA ASP A 7 -4.71 -10.47 -3.44
C ASP A 7 -3.72 -10.98 -2.38
N ASP A 8 -3.41 -10.14 -1.39
CA ASP A 8 -2.61 -10.50 -0.23
C ASP A 8 -3.36 -11.57 0.59
N THR A 9 -2.83 -12.79 0.53
CA THR A 9 -3.39 -13.99 1.18
C THR A 9 -3.10 -14.07 2.67
N LEU A 10 -2.20 -13.22 3.19
CA LEU A 10 -1.77 -13.24 4.60
C LEU A 10 -2.37 -12.07 5.38
N VAL A 11 -2.44 -10.89 4.76
CA VAL A 11 -2.93 -9.65 5.34
C VAL A 11 -4.02 -9.09 4.43
N PRO A 12 -5.31 -9.37 4.71
CA PRO A 12 -6.39 -9.03 3.79
C PRO A 12 -6.49 -7.53 3.49
N TYR A 13 -6.50 -7.17 2.21
CA TYR A 13 -6.60 -5.78 1.75
C TYR A 13 -7.84 -5.06 2.31
N ASN A 14 -8.97 -5.77 2.35
CA ASN A 14 -10.25 -5.26 2.86
C ASN A 14 -10.34 -5.26 4.39
N GLY A 15 -9.27 -5.61 5.09
CA GLY A 15 -9.24 -5.75 6.54
C GLY A 15 -9.94 -7.02 7.03
N GLY A 16 -10.20 -7.08 8.33
CA GLY A 16 -10.80 -8.25 8.96
C GLY A 16 -9.80 -9.05 9.78
N GLU A 17 -10.07 -10.34 9.97
CA GLU A 17 -9.23 -11.23 10.79
C GLU A 17 -7.96 -11.63 10.01
N VAL A 18 -6.80 -11.33 10.58
CA VAL A 18 -5.52 -11.83 10.10
C VAL A 18 -5.33 -13.23 10.66
N GLN A 19 -5.13 -14.18 9.77
CA GLN A 19 -4.92 -15.58 10.12
C GLN A 19 -3.67 -16.10 9.42
N PHE A 20 -2.84 -16.81 10.18
CA PHE A 20 -1.70 -17.53 9.63
C PHE A 20 -1.79 -18.99 10.06
N PHE A 21 -2.03 -19.87 9.10
CA PHE A 21 -2.42 -21.27 9.36
C PHE A 21 -3.59 -21.36 10.35
N PHE A 22 -3.41 -22.03 11.49
CA PHE A 22 -4.43 -22.22 12.51
C PHE A 22 -4.48 -21.10 13.55
N ARG A 23 -3.61 -20.09 13.43
CA ARG A 23 -3.46 -19.03 14.42
C ARG A 23 -4.14 -17.74 13.97
N LYS A 24 -5.08 -17.26 14.78
CA LYS A 24 -5.65 -15.91 14.67
C LYS A 24 -4.66 -14.89 15.24
N LEU A 25 -4.31 -13.88 14.46
CA LEU A 25 -3.35 -12.83 14.82
C LEU A 25 -4.03 -11.50 15.18
N GLY A 26 -5.35 -11.43 15.09
CA GLY A 26 -6.16 -10.27 15.45
C GLY A 26 -6.94 -9.70 14.28
N LYS A 27 -7.68 -8.62 14.53
CA LYS A 27 -8.45 -7.92 13.49
C LYS A 27 -7.75 -6.62 13.11
N ILE A 28 -7.70 -6.36 11.82
CA ILE A 28 -7.11 -5.14 11.24
C ILE A 28 -8.16 -4.34 10.49
N LYS A 29 -7.87 -3.05 10.33
CA LYS A 29 -8.61 -2.15 9.44
C LYS A 29 -8.26 -2.44 7.98
N SER A 30 -9.15 -2.03 7.06
CA SER A 30 -8.85 -2.12 5.63
C SER A 30 -7.73 -1.18 5.23
N VAL A 31 -7.12 -1.42 4.07
CA VAL A 31 -6.14 -0.49 3.49
C VAL A 31 -6.79 0.87 3.21
N ASN A 32 -8.05 0.88 2.78
CA ASN A 32 -8.81 2.11 2.54
C ASN A 32 -9.06 2.89 3.84
N ASP A 33 -9.47 2.21 4.92
CA ASP A 33 -9.63 2.81 6.25
C ASP A 33 -8.31 3.41 6.74
N SER A 34 -7.20 2.70 6.50
CA SER A 34 -5.87 3.14 6.91
C SER A 34 -5.43 4.37 6.12
N TYR A 35 -5.62 4.37 4.80
CA TYR A 35 -5.40 5.55 3.94
C TYR A 35 -6.24 6.75 4.41
N ASN A 36 -7.54 6.55 4.62
CA ASN A 36 -8.45 7.59 5.09
C ASN A 36 -8.02 8.15 6.45
N LYS A 37 -7.54 7.29 7.35
CA LYS A 37 -7.03 7.74 8.65
C LYS A 37 -5.86 8.72 8.49
N PHE A 38 -4.91 8.43 7.60
CA PHE A 38 -3.79 9.35 7.32
C PHE A 38 -4.25 10.60 6.57
N PHE A 39 -5.17 10.46 5.61
CA PHE A 39 -5.78 11.58 4.88
C PHE A 39 -6.42 12.59 5.84
N GLU A 40 -7.27 12.12 6.75
CA GLU A 40 -7.95 12.93 7.76
C GLU A 40 -6.96 13.56 8.74
N SER A 41 -6.01 12.77 9.24
CA SER A 41 -5.03 13.26 10.23
C SER A 41 -4.13 14.36 9.66
N ASN A 42 -3.92 14.38 8.34
CA ASN A 42 -3.16 15.41 7.64
C ASN A 42 -4.04 16.51 7.03
N LEU A 43 -5.35 16.51 7.31
CA LEU A 43 -6.31 17.52 6.83
C LEU A 43 -6.30 17.72 5.31
N CYS A 44 -6.04 16.65 4.56
CA CYS A 44 -6.07 16.66 3.10
C CYS A 44 -7.49 16.98 2.59
N LYS A 45 -7.60 17.49 1.35
CA LYS A 45 -8.89 17.97 0.80
C LYS A 45 -9.44 17.12 -0.33
N GLN A 46 -8.57 16.54 -1.13
CA GLN A 46 -8.98 15.73 -2.27
C GLN A 46 -7.97 14.61 -2.51
N THR A 47 -8.43 13.57 -3.18
CA THR A 47 -7.58 12.49 -3.68
C THR A 47 -7.61 12.54 -5.20
N VAL A 48 -6.45 12.54 -5.83
CA VAL A 48 -6.30 12.35 -7.27
C VAL A 48 -5.90 10.90 -7.51
N GLU A 49 -6.69 10.21 -8.32
CA GLU A 49 -6.43 8.83 -8.71
C GLU A 49 -5.75 8.79 -10.08
N THR A 50 -4.72 7.96 -10.20
CA THR A 50 -4.05 7.64 -11.48
C THR A 50 -3.74 6.16 -11.52
N THR A 51 -3.69 5.55 -12.70
CA THR A 51 -3.38 4.12 -12.83
C THR A 51 -2.16 3.93 -13.73
N ILE A 52 -1.24 3.08 -13.28
CA ILE A 52 -0.10 2.60 -14.07
C ILE A 52 -0.20 1.09 -14.12
N ASN A 53 -0.51 0.54 -15.30
CA ASN A 53 -0.75 -0.89 -15.50
C ASN A 53 -1.76 -1.45 -14.47
N LYS A 54 -1.30 -2.27 -13.53
CA LYS A 54 -2.13 -2.87 -12.47
C LYS A 54 -2.00 -2.15 -11.13
N VAL A 55 -1.49 -0.93 -11.10
CA VAL A 55 -1.33 -0.16 -9.86
C VAL A 55 -2.19 1.08 -9.91
N ASP A 56 -3.21 1.12 -9.06
CA ASP A 56 -3.99 2.34 -8.81
C ASP A 56 -3.27 3.17 -7.75
N ILE A 57 -3.07 4.45 -8.02
CA ILE A 57 -2.33 5.38 -7.19
C ILE A 57 -3.29 6.46 -6.73
N PHE A 58 -3.55 6.47 -5.42
CA PHE A 58 -4.40 7.46 -4.75
C PHE A 58 -3.50 8.48 -4.06
N ASN A 59 -3.41 9.68 -4.62
CA ASN A 59 -2.56 10.74 -4.11
C ASN A 59 -3.42 11.81 -3.41
N ALA A 60 -3.26 11.95 -2.09
CA ALA A 60 -3.93 12.97 -1.32
C ALA A 60 -3.27 14.34 -1.58
N GLN A 61 -4.09 15.34 -1.87
CA GLN A 61 -3.66 16.70 -2.17
C GLN A 61 -4.18 17.71 -1.15
N SER A 62 -3.53 18.87 -1.14
CA SER A 62 -3.87 20.01 -0.28
C SER A 62 -3.88 19.63 1.21
N CYS A 63 -2.90 18.82 1.62
CA CYS A 63 -2.69 18.43 3.00
C CYS A 63 -1.97 19.53 3.78
N LYS A 64 -2.20 19.60 5.09
CA LYS A 64 -1.56 20.56 5.99
C LYS A 64 -0.05 20.26 6.11
N ASN A 65 0.75 21.29 6.39
CA ASN A 65 2.19 21.21 6.64
C ASN A 65 3.01 20.53 5.52
N LYS A 66 2.56 20.65 4.26
CA LYS A 66 3.17 19.94 3.11
C LYS A 66 3.22 18.41 3.27
N SER A 67 2.44 17.83 4.18
CA SER A 67 2.37 16.38 4.35
C SER A 67 1.95 15.70 3.06
N GLU A 68 2.47 14.50 2.82
CA GLU A 68 2.12 13.69 1.65
C GLU A 68 1.56 12.33 2.08
N VAL A 69 0.34 12.04 1.63
CA VAL A 69 -0.32 10.75 1.82
C VAL A 69 -0.62 10.17 0.45
N ILE A 70 -0.06 9.00 0.18
CA ILE A 70 -0.20 8.32 -1.10
C ILE A 70 -0.37 6.82 -0.85
N LEU A 71 -1.33 6.21 -1.55
CA LEU A 71 -1.58 4.78 -1.57
C LEU A 71 -1.30 4.23 -2.97
N TYR A 72 -0.49 3.18 -3.04
CA TYR A 72 -0.28 2.33 -4.21
C TYR A 72 -1.05 1.02 -3.99
N LYS A 73 -2.23 0.92 -4.59
CA LYS A 73 -3.05 -0.30 -4.61
C LYS A 73 -2.59 -1.18 -5.77
N VAL A 74 -1.98 -2.31 -5.44
CA VAL A 74 -1.40 -3.24 -6.41
C VAL A 74 -2.42 -4.32 -6.76
N ASN A 75 -3.17 -4.13 -7.84
CA ASN A 75 -4.22 -5.05 -8.29
C ASN A 75 -3.61 -6.41 -8.68
N GLY A 76 -4.12 -7.47 -8.06
CA GLY A 76 -3.61 -8.83 -8.24
C GLY A 76 -2.27 -9.11 -7.55
N GLY A 77 -1.73 -8.15 -6.80
CA GLY A 77 -0.50 -8.31 -6.01
C GLY A 77 -0.77 -9.05 -4.70
N GLY A 78 0.15 -9.92 -4.29
CA GLY A 78 0.10 -10.63 -3.01
C GLY A 78 0.91 -9.95 -1.89
N HIS A 79 1.16 -10.71 -0.80
CA HIS A 79 2.05 -10.39 0.31
C HIS A 79 3.54 -10.39 -0.07
N THR A 80 3.90 -9.53 -1.01
CA THR A 80 5.22 -9.49 -1.64
C THR A 80 5.73 -8.06 -1.76
N TRP A 81 7.01 -7.90 -2.12
CA TRP A 81 7.61 -6.60 -2.35
C TRP A 81 7.60 -6.27 -3.86
N PRO A 82 6.78 -5.31 -4.33
CA PRO A 82 6.70 -4.99 -5.75
C PRO A 82 8.05 -4.61 -6.37
N GLY A 83 8.34 -5.16 -7.55
CA GLY A 83 9.60 -4.99 -8.26
C GLY A 83 10.75 -5.88 -7.76
N SER A 84 10.57 -6.61 -6.65
CA SER A 84 11.57 -7.58 -6.18
C SER A 84 11.42 -8.94 -6.87
N LYS A 85 12.47 -9.76 -6.83
CA LYS A 85 12.38 -11.16 -7.23
C LYS A 85 11.36 -11.89 -6.34
N GLN A 86 10.50 -12.71 -6.92
CA GLN A 86 9.64 -13.62 -6.16
C GLN A 86 10.51 -14.62 -5.37
N LEU A 87 10.65 -14.42 -4.06
CA LEU A 87 11.45 -15.28 -3.17
C LEU A 87 10.65 -16.38 -2.47
N LEU A 88 9.36 -16.13 -2.19
CA LEU A 88 8.49 -17.05 -1.47
C LEU A 88 7.47 -17.72 -2.40
N PRO A 89 6.94 -18.91 -2.07
CA PRO A 89 5.98 -19.60 -2.92
C PRO A 89 4.69 -18.82 -3.14
N LYS A 90 4.24 -18.73 -4.41
CA LYS A 90 3.05 -17.94 -4.80
C LYS A 90 1.76 -18.38 -4.12
N PHE A 91 1.64 -19.65 -3.75
CA PHE A 91 0.45 -20.15 -3.04
C PHE A 91 0.39 -19.69 -1.58
N ILE A 92 1.50 -19.19 -1.02
CA ILE A 92 1.56 -18.66 0.36
C ILE A 92 1.42 -17.15 0.36
N VAL A 93 2.17 -16.46 -0.50
CA VAL A 93 2.30 -15.00 -0.49
C VAL A 93 1.64 -14.31 -1.68
N GLY A 94 0.97 -15.04 -2.57
CA GLY A 94 0.45 -14.49 -3.82
C GLY A 94 1.55 -14.10 -4.84
N LYS A 95 1.16 -13.33 -5.85
CA LYS A 95 2.03 -12.95 -6.98
C LYS A 95 2.74 -11.63 -6.69
N THR A 96 4.04 -11.57 -6.99
CA THR A 96 4.77 -10.31 -7.05
C THR A 96 4.38 -9.52 -8.30
N ASN A 97 4.02 -8.25 -8.12
CA ASN A 97 3.83 -7.29 -9.20
C ASN A 97 5.17 -6.63 -9.56
N TYR A 98 5.39 -6.36 -10.85
CA TYR A 98 6.64 -5.77 -11.36
C TYR A 98 6.41 -4.44 -12.10
N ASP A 99 5.20 -3.88 -12.03
CA ASP A 99 4.85 -2.60 -12.67
C ASP A 99 5.48 -1.40 -11.94
N ILE A 100 5.85 -1.58 -10.67
CA ILE A 100 6.52 -0.57 -9.84
C ILE A 100 7.70 -1.18 -9.08
N ASP A 101 8.69 -0.35 -8.76
CA ASP A 101 9.76 -0.66 -7.82
C ASP A 101 9.46 0.02 -6.47
N ALA A 102 8.98 -0.78 -5.51
CA ALA A 102 8.60 -0.26 -4.20
C ALA A 102 9.79 0.37 -3.45
N THR A 103 11.01 -0.17 -3.61
CA THR A 103 12.21 0.36 -2.97
C THR A 103 12.53 1.76 -3.49
N GLN A 104 12.49 1.96 -4.80
CA GLN A 104 12.76 3.27 -5.39
C GLN A 104 11.66 4.29 -5.04
N LEU A 105 10.40 3.87 -5.01
CA LEU A 105 9.30 4.76 -4.60
C LEU A 105 9.43 5.20 -3.14
N ILE A 106 9.72 4.26 -2.23
CA ILE A 106 9.95 4.56 -0.81
C ILE A 106 11.15 5.50 -0.65
N LYS A 107 12.26 5.21 -1.33
CA LYS A 107 13.44 6.09 -1.32
C LYS A 107 13.10 7.49 -1.80
N LYS A 108 12.40 7.63 -2.94
CA LYS A 108 11.98 8.93 -3.48
C LYS A 108 11.09 9.70 -2.50
N PHE A 109 10.14 9.01 -1.85
CA PHE A 109 9.27 9.61 -0.83
C PHE A 109 10.12 10.19 0.31
N PHE A 110 10.98 9.40 0.95
CA PHE A 110 11.76 9.90 2.08
C PHE A 110 12.80 10.96 1.71
N VAL A 111 13.48 10.82 0.57
CA VAL A 111 14.45 11.84 0.11
C VAL A 111 13.78 13.20 -0.11
N LYS A 112 12.57 13.20 -0.68
CA LYS A 112 11.78 14.43 -0.88
C LYS A 112 11.49 15.14 0.45
N HIS A 113 11.09 14.41 1.48
CA HIS A 113 10.71 14.96 2.80
C HIS A 113 11.87 15.18 3.77
N LEU A 114 13.08 14.70 3.45
CA LEU A 114 14.30 15.05 4.20
C LEU A 114 14.82 16.45 3.84
N MET A 115 14.32 17.04 2.76
CA MET A 115 14.71 18.35 2.26
C MET A 115 13.70 19.46 2.61
N ASP A 116 12.65 19.13 3.36
CA ASP A 116 11.60 20.05 3.83
C ASP A 116 11.86 20.52 5.28
#